data_AF-A0A949UST1-F1
#
_entry.id   AF-A0A949UST1-F1
#
_cell.length_a   1.000
_cell.length_b   1.000
_cell.length_c   1.000
_cell.angle_alpha   90.00
_cell.angle_beta   90.00
_cell.angle_gamma   90.00
#
_symmetry.space_group_name_H-M   'P 1'
#
loop_
_entity.id
_entity.type
_entity.pdbx_description
1 polymer ?
#
loop_
_entity_poly.entity_id
_entity_poly.type
_entity_poly.pdbx_seq_one_letter_code
_entity_poly.pdbx_strand_id
1 'polypeptide(L)'
;MSGQPSILQFGTSRFLLGHADFFISEALAKGDAIGTVAIVQTTANPDSARRIAALNSGQGYPVIIRGLSGGKPVDVQHQARSVTAAYSAHQDWQTIRTLSANVKVILSNTADKGYELDGGDDSTLITSPDRLPKSFPAKLLVLLHHRWQTNPDAPLSIFPCELISRNGDKLRSILLQMAQDWSLPDTFRQWIETKCVFANSLVDRIVSEPIDPVGAIAEPYALWAIEKTEGLTLPCQHPDIVVTDDLARYERLKLYLLNLGHTYIAEQWLKTARPKDEIVLEAMQDPAVRDGLEAMWREEVLPVFAADDLGSEAETYVGSVRERFLNPFLKHRIADIASNHEEKKQRRFAPIITRAKELGLDLEQYRLRQALGEA
;
A
#
# COMPACT_ATOMS: atom_id res chain seq x y z
N MET A 1 2.04 27.17 -15.11
CA MET A 1 3.47 26.80 -15.24
C MET A 1 3.64 25.44 -14.62
N SER A 2 3.60 24.33 -15.35
CA SER A 2 3.93 23.04 -14.73
C SER A 2 5.44 22.89 -14.78
N GLY A 3 6.10 23.16 -13.66
CA GLY A 3 7.51 22.83 -13.48
C GLY A 3 7.74 21.33 -13.61
N GLN A 4 9.01 20.92 -13.63
CA GLN A 4 9.40 19.52 -13.65
C GLN A 4 8.75 18.75 -12.46
N PRO A 5 8.24 17.51 -12.67
CA PRO A 5 7.66 16.71 -11.60
C PRO A 5 8.61 16.56 -10.41
N SER A 6 8.09 16.69 -9.19
CA SER A 6 8.87 16.54 -7.95
C SER A 6 8.81 15.13 -7.38
N ILE A 7 7.93 14.28 -7.93
CA ILE A 7 7.66 12.92 -7.50
C ILE A 7 7.83 11.99 -8.69
N LEU A 8 8.63 10.93 -8.55
CA LEU A 8 8.75 9.84 -9.52
C LEU A 8 8.06 8.59 -8.97
N GLN A 9 7.16 7.99 -9.72
CA GLN A 9 6.39 6.83 -9.27
C GLN A 9 6.69 5.59 -10.12
N PHE A 10 6.97 4.47 -9.48
CA PHE A 10 7.04 3.16 -10.10
C PHE A 10 5.76 2.37 -9.83
N GLY A 11 5.08 1.98 -10.91
CA GLY A 11 3.81 1.28 -10.83
C GLY A 11 2.67 2.16 -11.32
N THR A 12 1.83 1.56 -12.17
CA THR A 12 0.65 2.20 -12.76
C THR A 12 -0.63 1.57 -12.23
N SER A 13 -0.57 1.02 -11.02
CA SER A 13 -1.68 0.29 -10.45
C SER A 13 -2.82 1.25 -10.13
N ARG A 14 -4.05 0.76 -10.27
CA ARG A 14 -5.24 1.48 -9.81
C ARG A 14 -5.14 1.90 -8.34
N PHE A 15 -4.37 1.16 -7.54
CA PHE A 15 -4.19 1.45 -6.13
C PHE A 15 -3.57 2.82 -5.90
N LEU A 16 -2.41 3.12 -6.47
CA LEU A 16 -1.77 4.44 -6.31
C LEU A 16 -2.64 5.56 -6.88
N LEU A 17 -3.27 5.33 -8.04
CA LEU A 17 -4.21 6.28 -8.66
C LEU A 17 -5.39 6.63 -7.74
N GLY A 18 -5.91 5.65 -7.01
CA GLY A 18 -7.00 5.83 -6.05
C GLY A 18 -6.53 6.19 -4.64
N HIS A 19 -5.24 6.31 -4.38
CA HIS A 19 -4.67 6.51 -3.04
C HIS A 19 -3.64 7.64 -3.06
N ALA A 20 -2.34 7.34 -3.07
CA ALA A 20 -1.27 8.35 -3.00
C ALA A 20 -1.41 9.44 -4.07
N ASP A 21 -1.63 9.07 -5.33
CA ASP A 21 -1.80 10.04 -6.41
C ASP A 21 -3.06 10.88 -6.23
N PHE A 22 -4.14 10.30 -5.68
CA PHE A 22 -5.37 11.03 -5.41
C PHE A 22 -5.18 12.04 -4.27
N PHE A 23 -4.53 11.66 -3.17
CA PHE A 23 -4.18 12.57 -2.08
C PHE A 23 -3.31 13.72 -2.57
N ILE A 24 -2.30 13.43 -3.39
CA ILE A 24 -1.46 14.45 -4.02
C ILE A 24 -2.32 15.36 -4.89
N SER A 25 -3.31 14.85 -5.61
CA SER A 25 -4.20 15.67 -6.43
C SER A 25 -5.08 16.60 -5.60
N GLU A 26 -5.65 16.12 -4.50
CA GLU A 26 -6.49 16.93 -3.61
C GLU A 26 -5.66 18.00 -2.89
N ALA A 27 -4.45 17.65 -2.46
CA ALA A 27 -3.52 18.59 -1.85
C ALA A 27 -2.96 19.61 -2.86
N LEU A 28 -2.67 19.20 -4.09
CA LEU A 28 -2.17 20.09 -5.14
C LEU A 28 -3.18 21.20 -5.44
N ALA A 29 -4.48 20.90 -5.44
CA ALA A 29 -5.55 21.89 -5.63
C ALA A 29 -5.58 22.97 -4.52
N LYS A 30 -5.01 22.68 -3.35
CA LYS A 30 -4.93 23.57 -2.18
C LYS A 30 -3.56 24.23 -2.00
N GLY A 31 -2.56 23.82 -2.79
CA GLY A 31 -1.17 24.26 -2.63
C GLY A 31 -0.37 23.47 -1.59
N ASP A 32 -0.89 22.33 -1.14
CA ASP A 32 -0.34 21.50 -0.04
C ASP A 32 0.51 20.31 -0.53
N ALA A 33 0.79 20.23 -1.83
CA ALA A 33 1.65 19.20 -2.44
C ALA A 33 3.01 19.77 -2.86
N ILE A 34 4.08 18.97 -2.77
CA ILE A 34 5.43 19.41 -3.15
C ILE A 34 5.61 19.61 -4.66
N GLY A 35 4.67 19.08 -5.45
CA GLY A 35 4.68 19.13 -6.91
C GLY A 35 3.86 18.00 -7.50
N THR A 36 4.06 17.74 -8.79
CA THR A 36 3.33 16.73 -9.56
C THR A 36 4.11 15.43 -9.68
N VAL A 37 3.41 14.39 -10.16
CA VAL A 37 3.89 13.02 -10.31
C VAL A 37 4.26 12.74 -11.76
N ALA A 38 5.41 12.11 -11.94
CA ALA A 38 5.79 11.39 -13.16
C ALA A 38 5.70 9.89 -12.91
N ILE A 39 4.89 9.19 -13.70
CA ILE A 39 4.72 7.73 -13.59
C ILE A 39 5.67 7.00 -14.54
N VAL A 40 6.30 5.93 -14.05
CA VAL A 40 7.10 4.99 -14.84
C VAL A 40 6.34 3.68 -15.01
N GLN A 41 5.98 3.39 -16.26
CA GLN A 41 5.41 2.10 -16.67
C GLN A 41 6.55 1.16 -17.06
N THR A 42 6.68 0.06 -16.34
CA THR A 42 7.76 -0.92 -16.53
C THR A 42 7.40 -2.08 -17.43
N THR A 43 6.11 -2.29 -17.73
CA THR A 43 5.63 -3.35 -18.62
C THR A 43 5.33 -2.81 -20.02
N ALA A 44 5.77 -3.53 -21.05
CA ALA A 44 5.50 -3.19 -22.45
C ALA A 44 4.35 -4.05 -23.01
N ASN A 45 3.15 -3.46 -23.10
CA ASN A 45 1.99 -4.03 -23.80
C ASN A 45 1.08 -2.91 -24.33
N PRO A 46 0.11 -3.22 -25.23
CA PRO A 46 -0.78 -2.20 -25.78
C PRO A 46 -1.54 -1.38 -24.73
N ASP A 47 -1.97 -2.01 -23.62
CA ASP A 47 -2.68 -1.31 -22.56
C ASP A 47 -1.79 -0.33 -21.80
N SER A 48 -0.52 -0.67 -21.60
CA SER A 48 0.51 0.23 -21.07
C SER A 48 0.68 1.47 -21.94
N ALA A 49 0.72 1.31 -23.27
CA ALA A 49 0.83 2.44 -24.19
C ALA A 49 -0.41 3.35 -24.13
N ARG A 50 -1.62 2.76 -24.06
CA ARG A 50 -2.88 3.53 -23.91
C ARG A 50 -2.90 4.32 -22.60
N ARG A 51 -2.47 3.71 -21.48
CA ARG A 51 -2.35 4.39 -20.18
C ARG A 51 -1.40 5.59 -20.23
N ILE A 52 -0.20 5.39 -20.79
CA ILE A 52 0.80 6.46 -20.94
C ILE A 52 0.22 7.61 -21.76
N ALA A 53 -0.40 7.32 -22.90
CA ALA A 53 -1.01 8.34 -23.76
C ALA A 53 -2.12 9.11 -23.03
N ALA A 54 -2.97 8.41 -22.28
CA ALA A 54 -4.05 9.04 -21.51
C ALA A 54 -3.51 9.96 -20.40
N LEU A 55 -2.50 9.52 -19.64
CA LEU A 55 -1.85 10.33 -18.60
C LEU A 55 -1.14 11.55 -19.19
N ASN A 56 -0.50 11.41 -20.35
CA ASN A 56 0.17 12.51 -21.04
C ASN A 56 -0.77 13.46 -21.79
N SER A 57 -2.07 13.18 -21.86
CA SER A 57 -3.06 14.06 -22.51
C SER A 57 -3.26 15.39 -21.77
N GLY A 58 -2.85 15.46 -20.49
CA GLY A 58 -3.08 16.61 -19.62
C GLY A 58 -4.52 16.77 -19.11
N GLN A 59 -5.42 15.85 -19.47
CA GLN A 59 -6.82 15.88 -19.00
C GLN A 59 -6.98 15.40 -17.55
N GLY A 60 -5.96 14.76 -16.98
CA GLY A 60 -6.05 14.05 -15.70
C GLY A 60 -6.72 12.68 -15.84
N TYR A 61 -7.19 12.12 -14.74
CA TYR A 61 -7.88 10.83 -14.73
C TYR A 61 -9.03 10.81 -13.70
N PRO A 62 -10.11 10.05 -13.95
CA PRO A 62 -11.20 9.92 -12.99
C PRO A 62 -10.80 9.07 -11.78
N VAL A 63 -11.23 9.52 -10.61
CA VAL A 63 -11.26 8.72 -9.38
C VAL A 63 -12.69 8.77 -8.84
N ILE A 64 -13.36 7.62 -8.80
CA ILE A 64 -14.72 7.51 -8.26
C ILE A 64 -14.64 7.01 -6.83
N ILE A 65 -15.04 7.84 -5.88
CA ILE A 65 -15.15 7.49 -4.47
C ILE A 65 -16.56 7.00 -4.21
N ARG A 66 -16.69 5.70 -3.96
CA ARG A 66 -17.99 5.04 -3.86
C ARG A 66 -18.05 4.04 -2.71
N GLY A 67 -19.01 4.23 -1.82
CA GLY A 67 -19.16 3.38 -0.65
C GLY A 67 -20.13 3.93 0.38
N LEU A 68 -19.84 3.64 1.64
CA LEU A 68 -20.54 4.22 2.79
C LEU A 68 -19.58 5.16 3.53
N SER A 69 -20.12 6.25 4.05
CA SER A 69 -19.44 7.15 4.98
C SER A 69 -20.46 7.65 6.00
N GLY A 70 -20.24 7.34 7.28
CA GLY A 70 -21.17 7.72 8.35
C GLY A 70 -22.58 7.16 8.15
N GLY A 71 -22.68 5.94 7.65
CA GLY A 71 -23.91 5.20 7.33
C GLY A 71 -24.61 5.66 6.04
N LYS A 72 -24.06 6.63 5.31
CA LYS A 72 -24.68 7.19 4.11
C LYS A 72 -23.93 6.76 2.84
N PRO A 73 -24.64 6.43 1.75
CA PRO A 73 -24.00 6.20 0.46
C PRO A 73 -23.23 7.44 -0.02
N VAL A 74 -22.01 7.21 -0.46
CA VAL A 74 -21.16 8.16 -1.18
C VAL A 74 -20.94 7.61 -2.58
N ASP A 75 -21.11 8.43 -3.60
CA ASP A 75 -20.80 8.12 -4.99
C ASP A 75 -20.41 9.42 -5.70
N VAL A 76 -19.13 9.75 -5.64
CA VAL A 76 -18.60 11.02 -6.13
C VAL A 76 -17.45 10.75 -7.09
N GLN A 77 -17.54 11.31 -8.29
CA GLN A 77 -16.46 11.29 -9.26
C GLN A 77 -15.61 12.56 -9.11
N HIS A 78 -14.30 12.37 -8.99
CA HIS A 78 -13.29 13.41 -8.98
C HIS A 78 -12.44 13.32 -10.26
N GLN A 79 -11.95 14.46 -10.73
CA GLN A 79 -10.96 14.51 -11.81
C GLN A 79 -9.59 14.81 -11.21
N ALA A 80 -8.78 13.76 -11.01
CA ALA A 80 -7.45 13.88 -10.45
C ALA A 80 -6.45 14.44 -11.48
N ARG A 81 -5.52 15.29 -11.03
CA ARG A 81 -4.57 16.05 -11.85
C ARG A 81 -3.14 16.03 -11.30
N SER A 82 -2.84 15.14 -10.36
CA SER A 82 -1.51 14.98 -9.77
C SER A 82 -0.46 14.49 -10.77
N VAL A 83 -0.86 13.64 -11.73
CA VAL A 83 0.05 13.08 -12.73
C VAL A 83 0.13 14.01 -13.94
N THR A 84 1.35 14.47 -14.25
CA THR A 84 1.60 15.37 -15.40
C THR A 84 2.52 14.76 -16.44
N ALA A 85 3.11 13.59 -16.16
CA ALA A 85 3.93 12.86 -17.10
C ALA A 85 3.84 11.36 -16.84
N ALA A 86 3.89 10.57 -17.90
CA ALA A 86 4.03 9.13 -17.87
C ALA A 86 5.08 8.70 -18.89
N TYR A 87 5.95 7.78 -18.48
CA TYR A 87 7.10 7.32 -19.25
C TYR A 87 7.08 5.79 -19.37
N SER A 88 7.48 5.28 -20.53
CA SER A 88 7.76 3.87 -20.72
C SER A 88 9.21 3.60 -20.34
N ALA A 89 9.46 2.70 -19.39
CA ALA A 89 10.84 2.35 -19.02
C ALA A 89 11.66 1.82 -20.21
N HIS A 90 11.01 1.21 -21.20
CA HIS A 90 11.66 0.66 -22.40
C HIS A 90 12.05 1.71 -23.44
N GLN A 91 11.39 2.88 -23.45
CA GLN A 91 11.60 3.91 -24.47
C GLN A 91 12.26 5.16 -23.87
N ASP A 92 11.92 5.48 -22.63
CA ASP A 92 12.24 6.75 -21.99
C ASP A 92 13.27 6.60 -20.85
N TRP A 93 14.04 5.49 -20.83
CA TRP A 93 14.94 5.19 -19.70
C TRP A 93 15.90 6.33 -19.38
N GLN A 94 16.49 6.96 -20.40
CA GLN A 94 17.41 8.08 -20.21
C GLN A 94 16.72 9.32 -19.62
N THR A 95 15.47 9.58 -20.01
CA THR A 95 14.64 10.65 -19.42
C THR A 95 14.34 10.35 -17.95
N ILE A 96 13.97 9.10 -17.65
CA ILE A 96 13.72 8.63 -16.28
C ILE A 96 14.96 8.78 -15.41
N ARG A 97 16.15 8.43 -15.92
CA ARG A 97 17.44 8.61 -15.24
C ARG A 97 17.71 10.08 -14.92
N THR A 98 17.48 10.97 -15.88
CA THR A 98 17.67 12.42 -15.67
C THR A 98 16.68 12.97 -14.64
N LEU A 99 15.42 12.51 -14.69
CA LEU A 99 14.38 12.94 -13.76
C LEU A 99 14.65 12.45 -12.33
N SER A 100 15.07 11.20 -12.15
CA SER A 100 15.32 10.61 -10.83
C SER A 100 16.44 11.32 -10.05
N ALA A 101 17.39 11.94 -10.75
CA ALA A 101 18.44 12.76 -10.14
C ALA A 101 17.93 14.07 -9.50
N ASN A 102 16.69 14.48 -9.81
CA ASN A 102 16.16 15.80 -9.43
C ASN A 102 14.87 15.74 -8.59
N VAL A 103 14.13 14.62 -8.61
CA VAL A 103 12.93 14.48 -7.77
C VAL A 103 13.28 14.52 -6.27
N LYS A 104 12.30 14.91 -5.45
CA LYS A 104 12.39 14.90 -3.99
C LYS A 104 11.81 13.63 -3.38
N VAL A 105 10.88 12.99 -4.11
CA VAL A 105 10.19 11.78 -3.66
C VAL A 105 10.18 10.72 -4.75
N ILE A 106 10.40 9.47 -4.36
CA ILE A 106 10.11 8.29 -5.19
C ILE A 106 9.01 7.47 -4.51
N LEU A 107 7.95 7.14 -5.24
CA LEU A 107 6.89 6.22 -4.80
C LEU A 107 7.01 4.89 -5.53
N SER A 108 6.67 3.78 -4.87
CA SER A 108 6.56 2.49 -5.57
C SER A 108 5.35 1.67 -5.12
N ASN A 109 4.72 0.99 -6.07
CA ASN A 109 3.83 -0.13 -5.81
C ASN A 109 3.96 -1.11 -6.99
N THR A 110 4.89 -2.05 -6.84
CA THR A 110 5.34 -2.98 -7.89
C THR A 110 4.79 -4.40 -7.71
N ALA A 111 3.65 -4.50 -7.02
CA ALA A 111 2.95 -5.74 -6.66
C ALA A 111 3.71 -6.64 -5.67
N ASP A 112 3.12 -7.78 -5.32
CA ASP A 112 3.58 -8.66 -4.24
C ASP A 112 5.01 -9.18 -4.43
N LYS A 113 5.45 -9.29 -5.69
CA LYS A 113 6.79 -9.73 -6.10
C LYS A 113 7.73 -8.58 -6.43
N GLY A 114 7.35 -7.35 -6.08
CA GLY A 114 8.05 -6.13 -6.45
C GLY A 114 9.52 -6.10 -6.02
N TYR A 115 9.87 -6.82 -4.95
CA TYR A 115 11.24 -6.87 -4.41
C TYR A 115 12.04 -8.09 -4.87
N GLU A 116 11.47 -8.97 -5.69
CA GLU A 116 12.21 -10.10 -6.27
C GLU A 116 13.30 -9.57 -7.22
N LEU A 117 14.50 -10.16 -7.13
CA LEU A 117 15.62 -9.86 -8.02
C LEU A 117 15.53 -10.71 -9.28
N ASP A 118 16.06 -10.18 -10.39
CA ASP A 118 16.21 -10.93 -11.64
C ASP A 118 17.67 -11.34 -11.80
N GLY A 119 17.94 -12.63 -12.05
CA GLY A 119 19.30 -13.15 -12.20
C GLY A 119 20.05 -12.61 -13.43
N GLY A 120 19.37 -11.93 -14.35
CA GLY A 120 19.98 -11.21 -15.46
C GLY A 120 20.31 -9.74 -15.18
N ASP A 121 20.06 -9.25 -13.95
CA ASP A 121 20.56 -7.94 -13.52
C ASP A 121 21.95 -8.09 -12.89
N ASP A 122 22.92 -7.32 -13.39
CA ASP A 122 24.33 -7.42 -13.01
C ASP A 122 25.00 -6.03 -12.97
N SER A 123 26.24 -5.97 -12.47
CA SER A 123 26.99 -4.72 -12.29
C SER A 123 27.26 -3.95 -13.59
N THR A 124 27.19 -4.59 -14.77
CA THR A 124 27.39 -3.89 -16.05
C THR A 124 26.28 -2.88 -16.34
N LEU A 125 25.13 -2.98 -15.65
CA LEU A 125 24.05 -1.99 -15.71
C LEU A 125 24.49 -0.59 -15.22
N ILE A 126 25.52 -0.51 -14.37
CA ILE A 126 26.06 0.76 -13.87
C ILE A 126 26.85 1.48 -14.97
N THR A 127 27.60 0.74 -15.77
CA THR A 127 28.42 1.26 -16.88
C THR A 127 27.68 1.32 -18.21
N SER A 128 26.47 0.75 -18.29
CA SER A 128 25.66 0.67 -19.51
C SER A 128 24.36 1.48 -19.34
N PRO A 129 24.43 2.82 -19.41
CA PRO A 129 23.31 3.70 -19.09
C PRO A 129 22.03 3.44 -19.90
N ASP A 130 22.16 2.88 -21.10
CA ASP A 130 21.04 2.57 -22.00
C ASP A 130 20.41 1.19 -21.75
N ARG A 131 21.05 0.32 -20.96
CA ARG A 131 20.51 -1.00 -20.63
C ARG A 131 19.48 -0.86 -19.52
N LEU A 132 18.22 -1.21 -19.81
CA LEU A 132 17.13 -1.21 -18.84
C LEU A 132 17.28 -2.39 -17.85
N PRO A 133 17.37 -2.14 -16.53
CA PRO A 133 17.32 -3.21 -15.53
C PRO A 133 15.95 -3.89 -15.49
N LYS A 134 15.88 -5.18 -15.16
CA LYS A 134 14.65 -5.99 -15.19
C LYS A 134 13.85 -5.92 -13.88
N SER A 135 14.49 -6.13 -12.74
CA SER A 135 13.85 -6.04 -11.43
C SER A 135 13.66 -4.58 -11.00
N PHE A 136 12.68 -4.31 -10.14
CA PHE A 136 12.49 -2.96 -9.59
C PHE A 136 13.67 -2.52 -8.70
N PRO A 137 14.20 -3.37 -7.78
CA PRO A 137 15.40 -3.03 -7.02
C PRO A 137 16.60 -2.65 -7.92
N ALA A 138 16.84 -3.37 -9.02
CA ALA A 138 17.93 -3.02 -9.94
C ALA A 138 17.68 -1.68 -10.66
N LYS A 139 16.45 -1.40 -11.10
CA LYS A 139 16.07 -0.09 -11.67
C LYS A 139 16.37 1.02 -10.67
N LEU A 140 15.93 0.86 -9.43
CA LEU A 140 16.14 1.86 -8.38
C LEU A 140 17.63 2.02 -8.06
N LEU A 141 18.40 0.95 -7.94
CA LEU A 141 19.83 1.01 -7.65
C LEU A 141 20.61 1.79 -8.72
N VAL A 142 20.35 1.52 -10.01
CA VAL A 142 20.99 2.24 -11.12
C VAL A 142 20.63 3.73 -11.12
N LEU A 143 19.37 4.06 -10.81
CA LEU A 143 18.91 5.45 -10.70
C LEU A 143 19.55 6.17 -9.51
N LEU A 144 19.65 5.50 -8.36
CA LEU A 144 20.31 6.02 -7.17
C LEU A 144 21.81 6.22 -7.41
N HIS A 145 22.47 5.29 -8.10
CA HIS A 145 23.88 5.45 -8.45
C HIS A 145 24.10 6.66 -9.37
N HIS A 146 23.25 6.83 -10.38
CA HIS A 146 23.30 8.01 -11.24
C HIS A 146 23.05 9.31 -10.45
N ARG A 147 22.07 9.31 -9.54
CA ARG A 147 21.80 10.46 -8.67
C ARG A 147 22.99 10.79 -7.77
N TRP A 148 23.60 9.79 -7.14
CA TRP A 148 24.77 9.98 -6.29
C TRP A 148 25.92 10.68 -7.04
N GLN A 149 26.13 10.36 -8.31
CA GLN A 149 27.17 10.99 -9.12
C GLN A 149 26.84 12.43 -9.57
N THR A 150 25.56 12.81 -9.59
CA THR A 150 25.10 14.05 -10.23
C THR A 150 24.55 15.07 -9.24
N ASN A 151 23.85 14.61 -8.21
CA ASN A 151 23.16 15.43 -7.24
C ASN A 151 23.08 14.74 -5.86
N PRO A 152 24.23 14.43 -5.22
CA PRO A 152 24.28 13.66 -3.98
C PRO A 152 23.70 14.39 -2.77
N ASP A 153 23.65 15.73 -2.79
CA ASP A 153 23.21 16.52 -1.64
C ASP A 153 21.71 16.85 -1.65
N ALA A 154 21.02 16.61 -2.76
CA ALA A 154 19.58 16.87 -2.84
C ALA A 154 18.77 15.83 -2.04
N PRO A 155 17.80 16.27 -1.21
CA PRO A 155 17.01 15.38 -0.37
C PRO A 155 16.22 14.38 -1.23
N LEU A 156 16.12 13.15 -0.74
CA LEU A 156 15.34 12.09 -1.37
C LEU A 156 14.62 11.26 -0.31
N SER A 157 13.30 11.21 -0.40
CA SER A 157 12.47 10.28 0.36
C SER A 157 11.85 9.23 -0.56
N ILE A 158 11.94 7.97 -0.17
CA ILE A 158 11.49 6.82 -0.94
C ILE A 158 10.36 6.17 -0.14
N PHE A 159 9.17 6.11 -0.72
CA PHE A 159 7.99 5.50 -0.11
C PHE A 159 7.58 4.27 -0.89
N PRO A 160 8.10 3.09 -0.50
CA PRO A 160 7.48 1.86 -0.94
C PRO A 160 6.09 1.72 -0.33
N CYS A 161 5.12 1.45 -1.19
CA CYS A 161 3.73 1.15 -0.86
C CYS A 161 3.41 -0.33 -1.13
N GLU A 162 4.43 -1.18 -1.32
CA GLU A 162 4.30 -2.63 -1.35
C GLU A 162 3.78 -3.18 0.00
N LEU A 163 2.99 -4.27 -0.06
CA LEU A 163 2.44 -4.95 1.11
C LEU A 163 3.49 -5.84 1.81
N ILE A 164 4.60 -5.22 2.20
CA ILE A 164 5.75 -5.85 2.86
C ILE A 164 5.91 -5.17 4.22
N SER A 165 6.00 -5.94 5.30
CA SER A 165 6.30 -5.37 6.62
C SER A 165 7.69 -4.73 6.61
N ARG A 166 7.82 -3.56 7.22
CA ARG A 166 9.05 -2.75 7.15
C ARG A 166 9.53 -2.56 5.70
N ASN A 167 8.59 -2.21 4.80
CA ASN A 167 8.83 -2.11 3.36
C ASN A 167 10.02 -1.19 3.02
N GLY A 168 10.18 -0.06 3.71
CA GLY A 168 11.32 0.85 3.57
C GLY A 168 12.65 0.17 3.94
N ASP A 169 12.74 -0.40 5.13
CA ASP A 169 13.96 -1.06 5.61
C ASP A 169 14.35 -2.24 4.73
N LYS A 170 13.35 -3.03 4.32
CA LYS A 170 13.57 -4.22 3.48
C LYS A 170 14.10 -3.82 2.11
N LEU A 171 13.56 -2.77 1.49
CA LEU A 171 14.07 -2.25 0.21
C LEU A 171 15.49 -1.73 0.36
N ARG A 172 15.76 -0.92 1.41
CA ARG A 172 17.10 -0.41 1.72
C ARG A 172 18.10 -1.56 1.86
N SER A 173 17.76 -2.59 2.63
CA SER A 173 18.60 -3.78 2.81
C SER A 173 18.90 -4.50 1.50
N ILE A 174 17.90 -4.68 0.64
CA ILE A 174 18.08 -5.29 -0.68
C ILE A 174 19.04 -4.47 -1.54
N LEU A 175 18.85 -3.14 -1.61
CA LEU A 175 19.71 -2.26 -2.41
C LEU A 175 21.16 -2.25 -1.91
N LEU A 176 21.37 -2.26 -0.58
CA LEU A 176 22.72 -2.32 0.00
C LEU A 176 23.41 -3.67 -0.28
N GLN A 177 22.66 -4.77 -0.20
CA GLN A 177 23.17 -6.10 -0.56
C GLN A 177 23.54 -6.15 -2.05
N MET A 178 22.66 -5.67 -2.94
CA MET A 178 22.96 -5.60 -4.37
C MET A 178 24.18 -4.73 -4.66
N ALA A 179 24.31 -3.57 -4.01
CA ALA A 179 25.48 -2.71 -4.17
C ALA A 179 26.77 -3.41 -3.75
N GLN A 180 26.71 -4.25 -2.70
CA GLN A 180 27.82 -5.09 -2.28
C GLN A 180 28.13 -6.18 -3.31
N ASP A 181 27.12 -6.92 -3.76
CA ASP A 181 27.27 -8.02 -4.72
C ASP A 181 27.83 -7.51 -6.06
N TRP A 182 27.45 -6.30 -6.46
CA TRP A 182 27.94 -5.62 -7.65
C TRP A 182 29.28 -4.90 -7.45
N SER A 183 29.90 -5.03 -6.27
CA SER A 183 31.18 -4.40 -5.91
C SER A 183 31.19 -2.88 -6.13
N LEU A 184 30.10 -2.20 -5.80
CA LEU A 184 30.00 -0.74 -5.91
C LEU A 184 30.75 -0.04 -4.76
N PRO A 185 31.21 1.22 -4.96
CA PRO A 185 32.00 1.91 -3.96
C PRO A 185 31.33 2.02 -2.59
N ASP A 186 32.11 1.89 -1.53
CA ASP A 186 31.64 2.04 -0.14
C ASP A 186 31.01 3.42 0.12
N THR A 187 31.55 4.45 -0.52
CA THR A 187 31.02 5.81 -0.45
C THR A 187 29.61 5.93 -1.04
N PHE A 188 29.26 5.12 -2.05
CA PHE A 188 27.91 5.06 -2.58
C PHE A 188 26.97 4.32 -1.62
N ARG A 189 27.42 3.20 -1.03
CA ARG A 189 26.65 2.47 -0.02
C ARG A 189 26.34 3.38 1.18
N GLN A 190 27.36 4.04 1.73
CA GLN A 190 27.19 5.01 2.82
C GLN A 190 26.25 6.16 2.44
N TRP A 191 26.28 6.61 1.18
CA TRP A 191 25.35 7.63 0.69
C TRP A 191 23.90 7.14 0.70
N ILE A 192 23.60 5.92 0.23
CA ILE A 192 22.26 5.32 0.36
C ILE A 192 21.82 5.31 1.82
N GLU A 193 22.74 4.96 2.73
CA GLU A 193 22.42 4.81 4.15
C GLU A 193 22.12 6.13 4.87
N THR A 194 22.76 7.22 4.45
CA THR A 194 22.78 8.49 5.20
C THR A 194 22.07 9.64 4.51
N LYS A 195 21.85 9.57 3.19
CA LYS A 195 21.23 10.63 2.39
C LYS A 195 19.86 10.27 1.82
N CYS A 196 19.57 8.97 1.63
CA CYS A 196 18.26 8.51 1.20
C CYS A 196 17.40 8.13 2.40
N VAL A 197 16.19 8.69 2.49
CA VAL A 197 15.23 8.35 3.55
C VAL A 197 14.25 7.31 3.00
N PHE A 198 14.32 6.08 3.50
CA PHE A 198 13.37 5.02 3.16
C PHE A 198 12.25 5.00 4.20
N ALA A 199 11.06 5.40 3.80
CA ALA A 199 9.91 5.45 4.69
C ALA A 199 9.30 4.06 4.85
N ASN A 200 9.10 3.62 6.09
CA ASN A 200 8.19 2.52 6.35
C ASN A 200 6.78 3.07 6.44
N SER A 201 5.84 2.44 5.73
CA SER A 201 4.46 2.92 5.73
C SER A 201 3.45 1.79 5.57
N LEU A 202 2.26 2.04 6.12
CA LEU A 202 1.07 1.24 5.92
C LEU A 202 0.09 2.04 5.05
N VAL A 203 -0.24 1.48 3.89
CA VAL A 203 -1.31 1.98 3.02
C VAL A 203 -2.56 1.11 3.19
N ASP A 204 -3.73 1.73 3.30
CA ASP A 204 -5.00 1.01 3.40
C ASP A 204 -6.12 1.78 2.68
N ARG A 205 -6.62 1.19 1.61
CA ARG A 205 -7.82 1.60 0.88
C ARG A 205 -8.23 0.46 -0.04
N ILE A 206 -9.50 0.08 -0.04
CA ILE A 206 -10.01 -0.84 -1.06
C ILE A 206 -10.19 -0.06 -2.36
N VAL A 207 -9.45 -0.47 -3.40
CA VAL A 207 -9.62 0.00 -4.78
C VAL A 207 -10.13 -1.16 -5.62
N SER A 208 -11.43 -1.12 -5.93
CA SER A 208 -12.18 -2.25 -6.48
C SER A 208 -11.88 -2.51 -7.95
N GLU A 209 -11.85 -1.44 -8.75
CA GLU A 209 -11.86 -1.52 -10.21
C GLU A 209 -10.99 -0.43 -10.83
N PRO A 210 -10.24 -0.71 -11.91
CA PRO A 210 -9.66 0.32 -12.73
C PRO A 210 -10.73 0.97 -13.62
N ILE A 211 -10.53 2.23 -14.01
CA ILE A 211 -11.31 2.87 -15.07
C ILE A 211 -10.43 2.89 -16.34
N ASP A 212 -10.96 2.44 -17.47
CA ASP A 212 -10.25 2.49 -18.76
C ASP A 212 -10.27 3.92 -19.34
N PRO A 213 -9.15 4.42 -19.91
CA PRO A 213 -7.83 3.79 -19.96
C PRO A 213 -7.03 3.95 -18.66
N VAL A 214 -7.32 4.96 -17.86
CA VAL A 214 -6.65 5.24 -16.57
C VAL A 214 -7.63 5.84 -15.58
N GLY A 215 -7.58 5.38 -14.33
CA GLY A 215 -8.43 5.83 -13.24
C GLY A 215 -8.76 4.70 -12.27
N ALA A 216 -9.50 5.01 -11.23
CA ALA A 216 -9.78 4.07 -10.16
C ALA A 216 -11.16 4.29 -9.54
N ILE A 217 -11.80 3.20 -9.12
CA ILE A 217 -12.95 3.22 -8.21
C ILE A 217 -12.45 2.75 -6.84
N ALA A 218 -12.66 3.58 -5.82
CA ALA A 218 -12.16 3.33 -4.48
C ALA A 218 -13.24 3.59 -3.42
N GLU A 219 -13.11 2.94 -2.27
CA GLU A 219 -13.98 3.20 -1.13
C GLU A 219 -13.67 4.56 -0.48
N PRO A 220 -14.61 5.16 0.30
CA PRO A 220 -14.37 6.41 1.01
C PRO A 220 -13.24 6.34 2.03
N TYR A 221 -13.16 5.24 2.81
CA TYR A 221 -12.09 5.05 3.78
C TYR A 221 -10.72 4.99 3.11
N ALA A 222 -9.76 5.75 3.62
CA ALA A 222 -8.36 5.66 3.21
C ALA A 222 -7.42 5.98 4.38
N LEU A 223 -6.23 5.40 4.36
CA LEU A 223 -5.17 5.68 5.32
C LEU A 223 -3.81 5.52 4.65
N TRP A 224 -2.90 6.43 4.96
CA TRP A 224 -1.47 6.29 4.74
C TRP A 224 -0.74 6.64 6.04
N ALA A 225 -0.50 5.63 6.87
CA ALA A 225 0.30 5.79 8.08
C ALA A 225 1.78 5.65 7.73
N ILE A 226 2.60 6.61 8.11
CA ILE A 226 4.00 6.72 7.75
C ILE A 226 4.80 6.84 9.04
N GLU A 227 5.80 5.98 9.21
CA GLU A 227 6.75 6.09 10.32
C GLU A 227 7.51 7.41 10.22
N LYS A 228 7.57 8.14 11.33
CA LYS A 228 8.30 9.39 11.42
C LYS A 228 9.80 9.12 11.33
N THR A 229 10.43 9.69 10.32
CA THR A 229 11.88 9.57 10.10
C THR A 229 12.48 10.95 9.90
N GLU A 230 13.68 11.18 10.44
CA GLU A 230 14.41 12.42 10.23
C GLU A 230 14.70 12.64 8.73
N GLY A 231 14.58 13.88 8.26
CA GLY A 231 14.80 14.23 6.85
C GLY A 231 13.69 13.78 5.89
N LEU A 232 12.60 13.19 6.39
CA LEU A 232 11.47 12.77 5.58
C LEU A 232 10.80 13.98 4.89
N THR A 233 10.72 13.93 3.56
CA THR A 233 9.95 14.85 2.73
C THR A 233 8.65 14.17 2.32
N LEU A 234 7.52 14.61 2.87
CA LEU A 234 6.21 14.11 2.46
C LEU A 234 5.85 14.57 1.05
N PRO A 235 5.15 13.75 0.24
CA PRO A 235 4.67 14.18 -1.08
C PRO A 235 3.59 15.27 -0.99
N CYS A 236 2.78 15.27 0.07
CA CYS A 236 1.76 16.28 0.33
C CYS A 236 1.27 16.26 1.79
N GLN A 237 0.52 17.27 2.19
CA GLN A 237 -0.30 17.24 3.41
C GLN A 237 -1.74 16.84 3.04
N HIS A 238 -2.27 15.81 3.70
CA HIS A 238 -3.61 15.29 3.46
C HIS A 238 -4.18 14.72 4.76
N PRO A 239 -5.49 14.85 5.06
CA PRO A 239 -6.10 14.33 6.29
C PRO A 239 -5.94 12.81 6.47
N ASP A 240 -5.85 12.06 5.38
CA ASP A 240 -5.66 10.60 5.42
C ASP A 240 -4.18 10.18 5.51
N ILE A 241 -3.24 11.13 5.53
CA ILE A 241 -1.81 10.86 5.76
C ILE A 241 -1.50 11.13 7.24
N VAL A 242 -1.05 10.09 7.94
CA VAL A 242 -0.70 10.14 9.36
C VAL A 242 0.78 9.86 9.53
N VAL A 243 1.56 10.83 10.01
CA VAL A 243 2.94 10.61 10.43
C VAL A 243 2.95 10.21 11.90
N THR A 244 3.53 9.07 12.23
CA THR A 244 3.46 8.44 13.54
C THR A 244 4.81 7.91 14.02
N ASP A 245 5.03 7.96 15.33
CA ASP A 245 6.17 7.31 15.99
C ASP A 245 5.91 5.81 16.28
N ASP A 246 4.65 5.37 16.16
CA ASP A 246 4.24 3.97 16.32
C ASP A 246 3.44 3.52 15.08
N LEU A 247 4.15 3.04 14.05
CA LEU A 247 3.53 2.47 12.86
C LEU A 247 2.89 1.10 13.16
N ALA A 248 3.51 0.32 14.05
CA ALA A 248 3.06 -1.01 14.41
C ALA A 248 1.64 -0.99 14.99
N ARG A 249 1.24 0.06 15.71
CA ARG A 249 -0.14 0.30 16.16
C ARG A 249 -1.15 0.23 15.02
N TYR A 250 -0.92 0.93 13.91
CA TYR A 250 -1.82 0.93 12.75
C TYR A 250 -1.84 -0.43 12.04
N GLU A 251 -0.67 -1.08 11.95
CA GLU A 251 -0.56 -2.43 11.39
C GLU A 251 -1.35 -3.45 12.24
N ARG A 252 -1.28 -3.38 13.57
CA ARG A 252 -2.03 -4.22 14.50
C ARG A 252 -3.54 -4.03 14.33
N LEU A 253 -4.03 -2.79 14.28
CA LEU A 253 -5.45 -2.50 14.08
C LEU A 253 -5.96 -3.10 12.77
N LYS A 254 -5.26 -2.85 11.66
CA LYS A 254 -5.63 -3.43 10.36
C LYS A 254 -5.55 -4.96 10.36
N LEU A 255 -4.50 -5.53 10.94
CA LEU A 255 -4.26 -6.98 10.92
C LEU A 255 -5.29 -7.73 11.78
N TYR A 256 -5.61 -7.23 12.97
CA TYR A 256 -6.41 -7.96 13.94
C TYR A 256 -7.86 -7.51 14.03
N LEU A 257 -8.28 -6.47 13.30
CA LEU A 257 -9.69 -6.08 13.22
C LEU A 257 -10.24 -6.30 11.80
N LEU A 258 -9.64 -5.66 10.78
CA LEU A 258 -10.06 -5.79 9.38
C LEU A 258 -9.72 -7.17 8.82
N ASN A 259 -8.43 -7.52 8.80
CA ASN A 259 -7.95 -8.75 8.19
C ASN A 259 -8.42 -9.99 8.95
N LEU A 260 -8.45 -9.91 10.28
CA LEU A 260 -9.02 -10.93 11.15
C LEU A 260 -10.51 -11.13 10.86
N GLY A 261 -11.30 -10.05 10.78
CA GLY A 261 -12.73 -10.13 10.46
C GLY A 261 -13.01 -10.78 9.11
N HIS A 262 -12.23 -10.43 8.08
CA HIS A 262 -12.27 -11.12 6.78
C HIS A 262 -11.97 -12.62 6.90
N THR A 263 -10.95 -13.00 7.67
CA THR A 263 -10.62 -14.42 7.90
C THR A 263 -11.73 -15.12 8.67
N TYR A 264 -12.39 -14.46 9.62
CA TYR A 264 -13.53 -15.04 10.33
C TYR A 264 -14.71 -15.31 9.38
N ILE A 265 -15.06 -14.34 8.51
CA ILE A 265 -16.11 -14.53 7.50
C ILE A 265 -15.76 -15.71 6.56
N ALA A 266 -14.51 -15.79 6.09
CA ALA A 266 -14.06 -16.90 5.25
C ALA A 266 -14.12 -18.27 5.97
N GLU A 267 -13.84 -18.31 7.27
CA GLU A 267 -13.97 -19.50 8.09
C GLU A 267 -15.43 -19.95 8.19
N GLN A 268 -16.37 -19.04 8.46
CA GLN A 268 -17.80 -19.36 8.50
C GLN A 268 -18.31 -19.82 7.14
N TRP A 269 -17.86 -19.15 6.06
CA TRP A 269 -18.17 -19.50 4.68
C TRP A 269 -17.77 -20.94 4.32
N LEU A 270 -16.55 -21.35 4.70
CA LEU A 270 -16.06 -22.71 4.52
C LEU A 270 -16.82 -23.72 5.39
N LYS A 271 -16.95 -23.46 6.70
CA LYS A 271 -17.56 -24.39 7.66
C LYS A 271 -19.02 -24.69 7.36
N THR A 272 -19.75 -23.70 6.85
CA THR A 272 -21.19 -23.82 6.56
C THR A 272 -21.48 -24.07 5.08
N ALA A 273 -20.44 -24.31 4.26
CA ALA A 273 -20.55 -24.63 2.83
C ALA A 273 -21.44 -23.64 2.04
N ARG A 274 -21.21 -22.34 2.25
CA ARG A 274 -21.99 -21.27 1.62
C ARG A 274 -21.69 -21.11 0.11
N PRO A 275 -22.51 -20.34 -0.65
CA PRO A 275 -22.35 -20.21 -2.11
C PRO A 275 -20.98 -19.71 -2.55
N LYS A 276 -20.48 -20.22 -3.69
CA LYS A 276 -19.13 -19.93 -4.21
C LYS A 276 -18.92 -18.49 -4.66
N ASP A 277 -19.98 -17.84 -5.07
CA ASP A 277 -20.03 -16.47 -5.54
C ASP A 277 -20.36 -15.46 -4.43
N GLU A 278 -20.56 -15.92 -3.19
CA GLU A 278 -20.93 -15.06 -2.08
C GLU A 278 -19.85 -13.98 -1.81
N ILE A 279 -20.32 -12.75 -1.66
CA ILE A 279 -19.49 -11.59 -1.32
C ILE A 279 -19.62 -11.22 0.16
N VAL A 280 -18.62 -10.49 0.68
CA VAL A 280 -18.59 -10.04 2.09
C VAL A 280 -19.89 -9.32 2.49
N LEU A 281 -20.46 -8.49 1.59
CA LEU A 281 -21.72 -7.80 1.85
C LEU A 281 -22.87 -8.76 2.17
N GLU A 282 -23.03 -9.83 1.39
CA GLU A 282 -24.10 -10.81 1.55
C GLU A 282 -23.93 -11.58 2.85
N ALA A 283 -22.70 -11.99 3.17
CA ALA A 283 -22.39 -12.61 4.46
C ALA A 283 -22.67 -11.65 5.63
N MET A 284 -22.38 -10.35 5.50
CA MET A 284 -22.71 -9.36 6.53
C MET A 284 -24.21 -9.04 6.63
N GLN A 285 -25.01 -9.38 5.61
CA GLN A 285 -26.46 -9.26 5.65
C GLN A 285 -27.13 -10.47 6.32
N ASP A 286 -26.42 -11.59 6.45
CA ASP A 286 -26.85 -12.76 7.22
C ASP A 286 -26.61 -12.54 8.72
N PRO A 287 -27.67 -12.50 9.55
CA PRO A 287 -27.53 -12.30 11.00
C PRO A 287 -26.63 -13.34 11.67
N ALA A 288 -26.63 -14.60 11.22
CA ALA A 288 -25.83 -15.65 11.85
C ALA A 288 -24.32 -15.38 11.70
N VAL A 289 -23.88 -14.92 10.53
CA VAL A 289 -22.47 -14.58 10.28
C VAL A 289 -22.12 -13.25 10.93
N ARG A 290 -22.97 -12.23 10.79
CA ARG A 290 -22.75 -10.89 11.36
C ARG A 290 -22.68 -10.94 12.88
N ASP A 291 -23.64 -11.56 13.54
CA ASP A 291 -23.68 -11.60 15.01
C ASP A 291 -22.49 -12.39 15.57
N GLY A 292 -22.07 -13.45 14.87
CA GLY A 292 -20.85 -14.20 15.20
C GLY A 292 -19.58 -13.35 15.10
N LEU A 293 -19.45 -12.53 14.05
CA LEU A 293 -18.33 -11.62 13.85
C LEU A 293 -18.30 -10.50 14.91
N GLU A 294 -19.46 -9.88 15.16
CA GLU A 294 -19.60 -8.82 16.18
C GLU A 294 -19.31 -9.35 17.58
N ALA A 295 -19.76 -10.56 17.90
CA ALA A 295 -19.46 -11.20 19.17
C ALA A 295 -17.98 -11.56 19.28
N MET A 296 -17.36 -12.08 18.21
CA MET A 296 -15.91 -12.34 18.19
C MET A 296 -15.10 -11.06 18.44
N TRP A 297 -15.43 -9.94 17.77
CA TRP A 297 -14.76 -8.67 18.05
C TRP A 297 -14.96 -8.21 19.49
N ARG A 298 -16.21 -8.17 19.97
CA ARG A 298 -16.56 -7.67 21.30
C ARG A 298 -15.99 -8.52 22.45
N GLU A 299 -16.07 -9.83 22.33
CA GLU A 299 -15.79 -10.76 23.43
C GLU A 299 -14.34 -11.29 23.40
N GLU A 300 -13.71 -11.37 22.21
CA GLU A 300 -12.45 -12.11 22.06
C GLU A 300 -11.26 -11.24 21.60
N VAL A 301 -11.52 -10.09 20.95
CA VAL A 301 -10.48 -9.23 20.35
C VAL A 301 -10.37 -7.88 21.04
N LEU A 302 -11.47 -7.12 21.14
CA LEU A 302 -11.47 -5.76 21.70
C LEU A 302 -10.97 -5.71 23.15
N PRO A 303 -11.25 -6.67 24.05
CA PRO A 303 -10.68 -6.68 25.39
C PRO A 303 -9.14 -6.74 25.40
N VAL A 304 -8.54 -7.41 24.40
CA VAL A 304 -7.08 -7.48 24.25
C VAL A 304 -6.52 -6.11 23.86
N PHE A 305 -7.17 -5.41 22.94
CA PHE A 305 -6.80 -4.04 22.58
C PHE A 305 -7.01 -3.05 23.73
N ALA A 306 -8.08 -3.22 24.52
CA ALA A 306 -8.33 -2.38 25.69
C ALA A 306 -7.24 -2.52 26.75
N ALA A 307 -6.76 -3.74 27.00
CA ALA A 307 -5.64 -4.00 27.91
C ALA A 307 -4.28 -3.49 27.39
N ASP A 308 -4.16 -3.26 26.07
CA ASP A 308 -3.01 -2.62 25.42
C ASP A 308 -3.19 -1.09 25.23
N ASP A 309 -4.11 -0.45 25.97
CA ASP A 309 -4.42 0.99 25.90
C ASP A 309 -4.91 1.48 24.50
N LEU A 310 -5.41 0.57 23.67
CA LEU A 310 -5.92 0.85 22.32
C LEU A 310 -7.43 0.62 22.17
N GLY A 311 -8.16 0.40 23.27
CA GLY A 311 -9.58 0.01 23.23
C GLY A 311 -10.49 0.97 22.45
N SER A 312 -10.46 2.26 22.77
CA SER A 312 -11.31 3.27 22.10
C SER A 312 -11.02 3.42 20.61
N GLU A 313 -9.74 3.32 20.23
CA GLU A 313 -9.34 3.37 18.83
C GLU A 313 -9.76 2.09 18.09
N ALA A 314 -9.56 0.92 18.71
CA ALA A 314 -9.97 -0.35 18.16
C ALA A 314 -11.49 -0.41 17.92
N GLU A 315 -12.30 0.11 18.86
CA GLU A 315 -13.76 0.24 18.70
C GLU A 315 -14.12 1.16 17.52
N THR A 316 -13.46 2.31 17.42
CA THR A 316 -13.64 3.24 16.30
C THR A 316 -13.29 2.57 14.97
N TYR A 317 -12.17 1.84 14.94
CA TYR A 317 -11.72 1.13 13.76
C TYR A 317 -12.67 -0.02 13.38
N VAL A 318 -13.20 -0.79 14.34
CA VAL A 318 -14.25 -1.80 14.09
C VAL A 318 -15.50 -1.15 13.48
N GLY A 319 -15.89 0.04 13.95
CA GLY A 319 -16.95 0.83 13.34
C GLY A 319 -16.71 1.09 11.84
N SER A 320 -15.50 1.52 11.50
CA SER A 320 -15.07 1.71 10.10
C SER A 320 -15.07 0.39 9.32
N VAL A 321 -14.50 -0.69 9.88
CA VAL A 321 -14.45 -2.02 9.23
C VAL A 321 -15.85 -2.52 8.90
N ARG A 322 -16.81 -2.38 9.83
CA ARG A 322 -18.20 -2.76 9.63
C ARG A 322 -18.82 -2.00 8.45
N GLU A 323 -18.61 -0.70 8.38
CA GLU A 323 -19.09 0.14 7.27
C GLU A 323 -18.49 -0.29 5.93
N ARG A 324 -17.19 -0.59 5.90
CA ARG A 324 -16.47 -1.08 4.71
C ARG A 324 -16.99 -2.44 4.25
N PHE A 325 -17.26 -3.37 5.18
CA PHE A 325 -17.81 -4.69 4.85
C PHE A 325 -19.26 -4.61 4.35
N LEU A 326 -20.02 -3.60 4.76
CA LEU A 326 -21.39 -3.34 4.32
C LEU A 326 -21.45 -2.44 3.07
N ASN A 327 -20.31 -2.13 2.43
CA ASN A 327 -20.28 -1.28 1.25
C ASN A 327 -21.01 -1.97 0.07
N PRO A 328 -22.15 -1.42 -0.41
CA PRO A 328 -22.97 -2.07 -1.44
C PRO A 328 -22.34 -2.05 -2.84
N PHE A 329 -21.24 -1.32 -3.01
CA PHE A 329 -20.56 -1.13 -4.29
C PHE A 329 -19.31 -2.00 -4.44
N LEU A 330 -18.98 -2.81 -3.43
CA LEU A 330 -17.83 -3.72 -3.45
C LEU A 330 -18.30 -5.17 -3.61
N LYS A 331 -17.87 -5.80 -4.70
CA LYS A 331 -18.06 -7.24 -4.93
C LYS A 331 -16.87 -8.04 -4.41
N HIS A 332 -16.57 -7.90 -3.12
CA HIS A 332 -15.44 -8.59 -2.51
C HIS A 332 -15.80 -10.05 -2.24
N ARG A 333 -15.44 -10.96 -3.16
CA ARG A 333 -15.77 -12.38 -3.06
C ARG A 333 -15.04 -13.03 -1.88
N ILE A 334 -15.77 -13.81 -1.09
CA ILE A 334 -15.19 -14.51 0.06
C ILE A 334 -14.17 -15.56 -0.40
N ALA A 335 -14.36 -16.15 -1.59
CA ALA A 335 -13.39 -17.08 -2.19
C ALA A 335 -12.00 -16.46 -2.41
N ASP A 336 -11.93 -15.18 -2.81
CA ASP A 336 -10.64 -14.47 -2.98
C ASP A 336 -9.95 -14.28 -1.61
N ILE A 337 -10.75 -14.01 -0.57
CA ILE A 337 -10.28 -13.87 0.81
C ILE A 337 -9.81 -15.23 1.38
N ALA A 338 -10.48 -16.33 1.03
CA ALA A 338 -10.19 -17.68 1.53
C ALA A 338 -8.91 -18.31 0.93
N SER A 339 -8.26 -17.67 -0.04
CA SER A 339 -6.96 -18.14 -0.53
C SER A 339 -5.91 -18.17 0.59
N ASN A 340 -5.16 -19.28 0.74
CA ASN A 340 -4.20 -19.50 1.83
C ASN A 340 -4.81 -19.34 3.24
N HIS A 341 -6.04 -19.85 3.43
CA HIS A 341 -6.84 -19.62 4.64
C HIS A 341 -6.15 -20.09 5.94
N GLU A 342 -5.58 -21.29 5.96
CA GLU A 342 -4.95 -21.84 7.17
C GLU A 342 -3.77 -21.00 7.65
N GLU A 343 -2.92 -20.51 6.74
CA GLU A 343 -1.84 -19.58 7.08
C GLU A 343 -2.40 -18.25 7.63
N LYS A 344 -3.48 -17.74 7.02
CA LYS A 344 -4.14 -16.52 7.50
C LYS A 344 -4.71 -16.69 8.90
N LYS A 345 -5.31 -17.84 9.23
CA LYS A 345 -5.82 -18.16 10.57
C LYS A 345 -4.69 -18.13 11.60
N GLN A 346 -3.59 -18.82 11.34
CA GLN A 346 -2.43 -18.83 12.22
C GLN A 346 -1.87 -17.41 12.43
N ARG A 347 -1.75 -16.61 11.37
CA ARG A 347 -1.21 -15.25 11.47
C ARG A 347 -2.17 -14.24 12.14
N ARG A 348 -3.48 -14.45 12.07
CA ARG A 348 -4.48 -13.45 12.47
C ARG A 348 -5.23 -13.80 13.75
N PHE A 349 -5.43 -15.08 14.06
CA PHE A 349 -6.16 -15.53 15.26
C PHE A 349 -5.22 -15.86 16.41
N ALA A 350 -4.19 -16.68 16.16
CA ALA A 350 -3.30 -17.16 17.22
C ALA A 350 -2.61 -16.03 18.01
N PRO A 351 -2.15 -14.92 17.40
CA PRO A 351 -1.50 -13.85 18.15
C PRO A 351 -2.44 -13.15 19.14
N ILE A 352 -3.74 -13.04 18.83
CA ILE A 352 -4.72 -12.45 19.75
C ILE A 352 -4.95 -13.36 20.96
N ILE A 353 -4.94 -14.68 20.75
CA ILE A 353 -5.04 -15.64 21.84
C ILE A 353 -3.80 -15.61 22.73
N THR A 354 -2.61 -15.61 22.11
CA THR A 354 -1.35 -15.52 22.84
C THR A 354 -1.26 -14.20 23.62
N ARG A 355 -1.63 -13.08 23.01
CA ARG A 355 -1.58 -11.77 23.66
C ARG A 355 -2.52 -11.67 24.85
N ALA A 356 -3.73 -12.22 24.76
CA ALA A 356 -4.66 -12.29 25.90
C ALA A 356 -4.03 -13.02 27.10
N LYS A 357 -3.36 -14.15 26.85
CA LYS A 357 -2.64 -14.91 27.90
C LYS A 357 -1.47 -14.12 28.50
N GLU A 358 -0.68 -13.44 27.66
CA GLU A 358 0.43 -12.60 28.12
C GLU A 358 -0.04 -11.44 29.00
N LEU A 359 -1.20 -10.87 28.70
CA LEU A 359 -1.84 -9.81 29.48
C LEU A 359 -2.60 -10.32 30.71
N GLY A 360 -2.65 -11.65 30.92
CA GLY A 360 -3.35 -12.26 32.05
C GLY A 360 -4.87 -12.12 31.98
N LEU A 361 -5.44 -11.96 30.78
CA LEU A 361 -6.88 -11.86 30.59
C LEU A 361 -7.53 -13.25 30.65
N ASP A 362 -8.56 -13.40 31.47
CA ASP A 362 -9.38 -14.62 31.54
C ASP A 362 -10.44 -14.63 30.44
N LEU A 363 -10.00 -14.83 29.19
CA LEU A 363 -10.85 -14.89 28.01
C LEU A 363 -10.83 -16.31 27.42
N GLU A 364 -12.02 -16.91 27.23
CA GLU A 364 -12.10 -18.24 26.60
C GLU A 364 -11.66 -18.21 25.13
N GLN A 365 -12.01 -17.14 24.41
CA GLN A 365 -11.72 -16.96 22.98
C GLN A 365 -12.17 -18.16 22.14
N TYR A 366 -13.37 -18.67 22.44
CA TYR A 366 -13.92 -19.90 21.88
C TYR A 366 -13.94 -19.88 20.35
N ARG A 367 -14.36 -18.78 19.71
CA ARG A 367 -14.50 -18.72 18.26
C ARG A 367 -13.13 -18.75 17.57
N LEU A 368 -12.16 -18.01 18.09
CA LEU A 368 -10.80 -18.00 17.55
C LEU A 368 -10.12 -19.38 17.72
N ARG A 369 -10.24 -20.00 18.89
CA ARG A 369 -9.69 -21.35 19.17
C ARG A 369 -10.33 -22.43 18.32
N GLN A 370 -11.66 -22.45 18.25
CA GLN A 370 -12.40 -23.39 17.42
C GLN A 370 -12.05 -23.22 15.93
N ALA A 371 -11.78 -22.01 15.46
CA ALA A 371 -11.28 -21.80 14.11
C ALA A 371 -9.88 -22.42 13.93
N LEU A 372 -8.99 -22.30 14.90
CA LEU A 372 -7.64 -22.90 14.87
C LEU A 372 -7.62 -24.43 15.08
N GLY A 373 -8.77 -25.03 15.42
CA GLY A 373 -8.83 -26.45 15.78
C GLY A 373 -8.32 -26.75 17.20
N GLU A 374 -8.18 -25.72 18.03
CA GLU A 374 -7.93 -25.86 19.47
C GLU A 374 -9.27 -26.15 20.15
N ALA A 375 -9.37 -27.30 20.82
CA ALA A 375 -10.54 -27.69 21.61
C ALA A 375 -10.52 -27.07 23.00
#